data_AF-A0A813ARC3-F1
#
_entry.id   AF-A0A813ARC3-F1
#
_cell.length_a   1.000
_cell.length_b   1.000
_cell.length_c   1.000
_cell.angle_alpha   90.00
_cell.angle_beta   90.00
_cell.angle_gamma   90.00
#
_symmetry.space_group_name_H-M   'P 1'
#
loop_
_entity.id
_entity.type
_entity.pdbx_description
1 polymer ?
#
loop_
_entity_poly.entity_id
_entity_poly.type
_entity_poly.pdbx_seq_one_letter_code
_entity_poly.pdbx_strand_id
1 'polypeptide(L)'
;MGCAGSVSKQSLHDELEATERELETERRRLQEKDLQIASVSECLQRQLLASEQESAKSRSLEDLHSELQAKQQVHAEALRSQKERLCRNHEEELQTTLKAREEELCRSLGDQEERARAEAASRYEAEEVAKAEVAARMSEVEAAAQKQAQRHRAEVEAARSELHMLKSQVAPLRAEHVEATEMLREARKSLKSEQEERASGRHATALEDRLAEAHREHERAEQRHGDVTSFFKVQLRDLHEELQTRAEDLRERDAVVLRRDQELDEVNGQLKDLQGLFDEVNGQLQHECGRIERLQGAVTQCAKQAKELDSLQNMLEESHRMLAQLRETLEKERAERMRVASLLEHEQQRTQLLLDVLKHFKEKLQGLTPQMLLSRLGVSDPKALLSSPTLNKLISEASSDLAPVLNGLESSSMPDGKSSLRAPRGSVSPWGLPGGPGLACRGAAESPWRAPTAAFEAPPEPCVPVSQRQLRPTGASAAPQTGVARGES
;
A
#
# COMPACT_ATOMS: atom_id res chain seq x y z
N MET A 1 -72.98 113.51 73.08
CA MET A 1 -73.16 113.91 71.67
C MET A 1 -72.75 112.69 70.86
N GLY A 2 -73.68 111.88 70.34
CA GLY A 2 -74.51 112.17 69.16
C GLY A 2 -73.73 111.70 67.92
N CYS A 3 -74.19 110.84 67.02
CA CYS A 3 -75.52 110.35 66.70
C CYS A 3 -75.40 108.95 66.09
N ALA A 4 -76.31 108.06 66.48
CA ALA A 4 -76.64 106.84 65.76
C ALA A 4 -77.70 107.15 64.69
N GLY A 5 -77.74 106.32 63.65
CA GLY A 5 -78.97 106.02 62.93
C GLY A 5 -79.15 106.73 61.60
N SER A 6 -78.99 105.97 60.51
CA SER A 6 -80.07 105.65 59.56
C SER A 6 -79.45 105.03 58.30
N VAL A 7 -79.01 103.77 58.40
CA VAL A 7 -78.75 102.96 57.20
C VAL A 7 -80.13 102.55 56.67
N SER A 8 -80.45 103.02 55.48
CA SER A 8 -81.71 102.75 54.82
C SER A 8 -81.85 101.23 54.60
N LYS A 9 -83.05 100.69 54.82
CA LYS A 9 -83.39 99.31 54.46
C LYS A 9 -83.13 98.98 52.98
N GLN A 10 -82.95 100.00 52.12
CA GLN A 10 -82.53 99.84 50.73
C GLN A 10 -81.04 99.48 50.60
N SER A 11 -80.15 100.01 51.43
CA SER A 11 -78.71 99.68 51.37
C SER A 11 -78.40 98.23 51.75
N LEU A 12 -79.08 97.67 52.76
CA LEU A 12 -78.93 96.25 53.10
C LEU A 12 -79.63 95.31 52.11
N HIS A 13 -80.66 95.78 51.41
CA HIS A 13 -81.32 94.98 50.37
C HIS A 13 -80.48 94.94 49.09
N ASP A 14 -79.87 96.07 48.71
CA ASP A 14 -78.95 96.15 47.58
C ASP A 14 -77.66 95.36 47.84
N GLU A 15 -77.16 95.33 49.08
CA GLU A 15 -76.03 94.48 49.48
C GLU A 15 -76.40 92.99 49.50
N LEU A 16 -77.61 92.62 49.97
CA LEU A 16 -78.09 91.23 49.90
C LEU A 16 -78.27 90.77 48.45
N GLU A 17 -78.90 91.57 47.60
CA GLU A 17 -79.03 91.25 46.18
C GLU A 17 -77.67 91.23 45.45
N ALA A 18 -76.72 92.09 45.85
CA ALA A 18 -75.36 92.03 45.33
C ALA A 18 -74.64 90.74 45.75
N THR A 19 -74.78 90.31 47.01
CA THR A 19 -74.20 89.04 47.49
C THR A 19 -74.91 87.82 46.89
N GLU A 20 -76.21 87.87 46.63
CA GLU A 20 -76.95 86.81 45.93
C GLU A 20 -76.52 86.71 44.47
N ARG A 21 -76.35 87.85 43.78
CA ARG A 21 -75.79 87.88 42.42
C ARG A 21 -74.35 87.38 42.40
N GLU A 22 -73.51 87.76 43.37
CA GLU A 22 -72.15 87.23 43.51
C GLU A 22 -72.15 85.72 43.78
N LEU A 23 -73.02 85.23 44.68
CA LEU A 23 -73.18 83.80 44.94
C LEU A 23 -73.68 83.04 43.72
N GLU A 24 -74.59 83.61 42.92
CA GLU A 24 -75.01 83.02 41.66
C GLU A 24 -73.89 83.01 40.62
N THR A 25 -73.07 84.07 40.55
CA THR A 25 -71.90 84.08 39.67
C THR A 25 -70.84 83.06 40.10
N GLU A 26 -70.59 82.92 41.40
CA GLU A 26 -69.66 81.91 41.92
C GLU A 26 -70.23 80.49 41.81
N ARG A 27 -71.55 80.29 41.94
CA ARG A 27 -72.20 79.00 41.65
C ARG A 27 -72.09 78.63 40.18
N ARG A 28 -72.30 79.58 39.26
CA ARG A 28 -72.08 79.35 37.82
C ARG A 28 -70.63 79.05 37.51
N ARG A 29 -69.69 79.76 38.15
CA ARG A 29 -68.25 79.53 38.01
C ARG A 29 -67.83 78.17 38.56
N LEU A 30 -68.41 77.73 39.67
CA LEU A 30 -68.20 76.38 40.22
C LEU A 30 -68.79 75.32 39.30
N GLN A 31 -70.01 75.47 38.80
CA GLN A 31 -70.58 74.55 37.82
C GLN A 31 -69.76 74.48 36.53
N GLU A 32 -69.23 75.61 36.06
CA GLU A 32 -68.35 75.65 34.90
C GLU A 32 -67.02 74.95 35.19
N LYS A 33 -66.45 75.11 36.39
CA LYS A 33 -65.27 74.35 36.82
C LYS A 33 -65.55 72.86 36.98
N ASP A 34 -66.72 72.46 37.47
CA ASP A 34 -67.12 71.06 37.59
C ASP A 34 -67.32 70.43 36.21
N LEU A 35 -67.89 71.17 35.26
CA LEU A 35 -67.98 70.75 33.86
C LEU A 35 -66.58 70.65 33.20
N GLN A 36 -65.67 71.57 33.52
CA GLN A 36 -64.28 71.50 33.07
C GLN A 36 -63.57 70.28 33.66
N ILE A 37 -63.69 70.04 34.97
CA ILE A 37 -63.13 68.87 35.65
C ILE A 37 -63.71 67.59 35.07
N ALA A 38 -65.02 67.52 34.81
CA ALA A 38 -65.65 66.37 34.17
C ALA A 38 -65.10 66.15 32.76
N SER A 39 -64.94 67.22 31.97
CA SER A 39 -64.40 67.14 30.61
C SER A 39 -62.93 66.69 30.59
N VAL A 40 -62.13 67.15 31.56
CA VAL A 40 -60.72 66.76 31.71
C VAL A 40 -60.63 65.31 32.21
N SER A 41 -61.51 64.91 33.12
CA SER A 41 -61.58 63.53 33.62
C SER A 41 -61.98 62.56 32.51
N GLU A 42 -62.98 62.90 31.69
CA GLU A 42 -63.33 62.10 30.50
C GLU A 42 -62.19 62.06 29.47
N CYS A 43 -61.49 63.17 29.25
CA CYS A 43 -60.36 63.23 28.34
C CYS A 43 -59.20 62.33 28.83
N LEU A 44 -58.87 62.40 30.11
CA LEU A 44 -57.85 61.55 30.74
C LEU A 44 -58.27 60.08 30.73
N GLN A 45 -59.55 59.77 30.98
CA GLN A 45 -60.05 58.40 30.94
C GLN A 45 -60.03 57.83 29.51
N ARG A 46 -60.35 58.63 28.49
CA ARG A 46 -60.17 58.25 27.08
C ARG A 46 -58.71 58.07 26.71
N GLN A 47 -57.80 58.91 27.22
CA GLN A 47 -56.36 58.75 27.01
C GLN A 47 -55.80 57.51 27.71
N LEU A 48 -56.26 57.19 28.92
CA LEU A 48 -55.89 55.97 29.63
C LEU A 48 -56.38 54.73 28.89
N LEU A 49 -57.65 54.69 28.47
CA LEU A 49 -58.17 53.57 27.70
C LEU A 49 -57.49 53.44 26.33
N ALA A 50 -57.16 54.55 25.66
CA ALA A 50 -56.39 54.53 24.42
C ALA A 50 -54.96 54.02 24.66
N SER A 51 -54.31 54.43 25.76
CA SER A 51 -52.98 53.96 26.14
C SER A 51 -52.98 52.49 26.57
N GLU A 52 -54.00 52.03 27.28
CA GLU A 52 -54.19 50.61 27.62
C GLU A 52 -54.45 49.79 26.35
N GLN A 53 -55.26 50.29 25.42
CA GLN A 53 -55.51 49.62 24.14
C GLN A 53 -54.30 49.65 23.20
N GLU A 54 -53.47 50.70 23.24
CA GLU A 54 -52.18 50.75 22.55
C GLU A 54 -51.13 49.86 23.22
N SER A 55 -51.15 49.72 24.55
CA SER A 55 -50.31 48.76 25.26
C SER A 55 -50.72 47.30 25.00
N ALA A 56 -52.01 47.06 24.78
CA ALA A 56 -52.53 45.75 24.37
C ALA A 56 -52.32 45.45 22.88
N LYS A 57 -52.23 46.48 22.02
CA LYS A 57 -51.87 46.36 20.59
C LYS A 57 -50.36 46.31 20.37
N SER A 58 -49.59 46.88 21.29
CA SER A 58 -48.15 46.67 21.40
C SER A 58 -47.98 45.22 21.79
N ARG A 59 -47.75 44.36 20.80
CA ARG A 59 -47.37 42.94 21.00
C ARG A 59 -46.50 42.87 22.23
N SER A 60 -46.92 42.08 23.22
CA SER A 60 -46.19 42.05 24.48
C SER A 60 -44.73 41.73 24.15
N LEU A 61 -43.78 42.31 24.88
CA LEU A 61 -42.37 42.01 24.64
C LEU A 61 -42.11 40.49 24.70
N GLU A 62 -42.94 39.76 25.43
CA GLU A 62 -42.98 38.30 25.48
C GLU A 62 -43.39 37.66 24.14
N ASP A 63 -44.38 38.20 23.42
CA ASP A 63 -44.75 37.74 22.07
C ASP A 63 -43.62 37.96 21.06
N LEU A 64 -42.94 39.11 21.14
CA LEU A 64 -41.82 39.39 20.24
C LEU A 64 -40.61 38.51 20.56
N HIS A 65 -40.38 38.23 21.84
CA HIS A 65 -39.30 37.35 22.29
C HIS A 65 -39.57 35.89 21.91
N SER A 66 -40.80 35.42 22.06
CA SER A 66 -41.21 34.08 21.61
C SER A 66 -41.16 33.97 20.08
N GLU A 67 -41.54 35.01 19.32
CA GLU A 67 -41.39 35.03 17.86
C GLU A 67 -39.90 34.99 17.44
N LEU A 68 -39.04 35.75 18.12
CA LEU A 68 -37.59 35.73 17.86
C LEU A 68 -36.98 34.36 18.21
N GLN A 69 -37.37 33.78 19.34
CA GLN A 69 -36.91 32.45 19.76
C GLN A 69 -37.38 31.37 18.78
N ALA A 70 -38.64 31.43 18.33
CA ALA A 70 -39.18 30.54 17.30
C ALA A 70 -38.40 30.69 15.98
N LYS A 71 -38.11 31.92 15.53
CA LYS A 71 -37.28 32.15 14.34
C LYS A 71 -35.86 31.62 14.53
N GLN A 72 -35.25 31.81 15.70
CA GLN A 72 -33.92 31.26 16.01
C GLN A 72 -33.93 29.73 15.98
N GLN A 73 -34.97 29.09 16.52
CA GLN A 73 -35.13 27.63 16.46
C GLN A 73 -35.29 27.14 15.02
N VAL A 74 -36.15 27.78 14.21
CA VAL A 74 -36.32 27.45 12.79
C VAL A 74 -35.01 27.62 12.01
N HIS A 75 -34.25 28.68 12.27
CA HIS A 75 -32.93 28.86 11.65
C HIS A 75 -31.92 27.81 12.11
N ALA A 76 -31.92 27.44 13.40
CA ALA A 76 -31.04 26.41 13.93
C ALA A 76 -31.36 25.03 13.33
N GLU A 77 -32.65 24.70 13.18
CA GLU A 77 -33.11 23.48 12.51
C GLU A 77 -32.75 23.49 11.02
N ALA A 78 -32.98 24.60 10.31
CA ALA A 78 -32.59 24.74 8.91
C ALA A 78 -31.08 24.55 8.71
N LEU A 79 -30.24 25.13 9.58
CA LEU A 79 -28.80 24.94 9.56
C LEU A 79 -28.40 23.48 9.85
N ARG A 80 -29.06 22.83 10.81
CA ARG A 80 -28.83 21.40 11.11
C ARG A 80 -29.20 20.55 9.91
N SER A 81 -30.37 20.75 9.30
CA SER A 81 -30.80 20.04 8.09
C SER A 81 -29.91 20.32 6.88
N GLN A 82 -29.30 21.51 6.78
CA GLN A 82 -28.33 21.81 5.73
C GLN A 82 -27.00 21.06 5.97
N LYS A 83 -26.50 21.05 7.21
CA LYS A 83 -25.29 20.29 7.58
C LYS A 83 -25.47 18.80 7.34
N GLU A 84 -26.60 18.22 7.77
CA GLU A 84 -26.90 16.80 7.52
C GLU A 84 -26.96 16.46 6.03
N ARG A 85 -27.58 17.34 5.21
CA ARG A 85 -27.60 17.17 3.75
C ARG A 85 -26.20 17.20 3.15
N LEU A 86 -25.36 18.14 3.58
CA LEU A 86 -23.97 18.21 3.13
C LEU A 86 -23.16 16.98 3.54
N CYS A 87 -23.32 16.49 4.77
CA CYS A 87 -22.67 15.27 5.23
C CYS A 87 -23.10 14.05 4.40
N ARG A 88 -24.41 13.86 4.16
CA ARG A 88 -24.91 12.76 3.33
C ARG A 88 -24.39 12.84 1.90
N ASN A 89 -24.43 14.02 1.27
CA ASN A 89 -23.90 14.19 -0.08
C ASN A 89 -22.40 13.86 -0.15
N HIS A 90 -21.62 14.30 0.84
CA HIS A 90 -20.19 14.01 0.88
C HIS A 90 -19.91 12.52 1.10
N GLU A 91 -20.68 11.85 1.96
CA GLU A 91 -20.60 10.40 2.15
C GLU A 91 -20.94 9.64 0.87
N GLU A 92 -21.97 10.06 0.13
CA GLU A 92 -22.34 9.47 -1.16
C GLU A 92 -21.26 9.69 -2.22
N GLU A 93 -20.67 10.89 -2.31
CA GLU A 93 -19.54 11.19 -3.19
C GLU A 93 -18.30 10.35 -2.85
N LEU A 94 -17.98 10.18 -1.56
CA LEU A 94 -16.88 9.32 -1.13
C LEU A 94 -17.15 7.85 -1.47
N GLN A 95 -18.37 7.37 -1.24
CA GLN A 95 -18.72 5.98 -1.57
C GLN A 95 -18.70 5.72 -3.08
N THR A 96 -19.17 6.66 -3.90
CA THR A 96 -19.14 6.52 -5.37
C THR A 96 -17.70 6.56 -5.90
N THR A 97 -16.84 7.43 -5.38
CA THR A 97 -15.42 7.49 -5.77
C THR A 97 -14.64 6.25 -5.32
N LEU A 98 -14.91 5.71 -4.12
CA LEU A 98 -14.32 4.46 -3.66
C LEU A 98 -14.75 3.28 -4.54
N LYS A 99 -16.05 3.12 -4.82
CA LYS A 99 -16.56 2.07 -5.72
C LYS A 99 -15.95 2.16 -7.11
N ALA A 100 -15.86 3.36 -7.68
CA ALA A 100 -15.24 3.57 -8.98
C ALA A 100 -13.76 3.15 -9.00
N ARG A 101 -13.00 3.46 -7.94
CA ARG A 101 -11.60 3.03 -7.80
C ARG A 101 -11.46 1.53 -7.59
N GLU A 102 -12.34 0.91 -6.81
CA GLU A 102 -12.38 -0.56 -6.65
C GLU A 102 -12.66 -1.25 -7.98
N GLU A 103 -13.62 -0.77 -8.76
CA GLU A 103 -13.92 -1.29 -10.10
C GLU A 103 -12.76 -1.10 -11.09
N GLU A 104 -12.04 0.02 -11.02
CA GLU A 104 -10.84 0.28 -11.82
C GLU A 104 -9.70 -0.68 -11.43
N LEU A 105 -9.46 -0.89 -10.13
CA LEU A 105 -8.47 -1.85 -9.64
C LEU A 105 -8.81 -3.28 -10.07
N CYS A 106 -10.06 -3.70 -9.93
CA CYS A 106 -10.53 -5.02 -10.39
C CYS A 106 -10.33 -5.21 -11.90
N ARG A 107 -10.62 -4.19 -12.71
CA ARG A 107 -10.34 -4.21 -14.16
C ARG A 107 -8.85 -4.32 -14.44
N SER A 108 -8.01 -3.53 -13.76
CA SER A 108 -6.56 -3.56 -13.96
C SER A 108 -5.93 -4.89 -13.57
N LEU A 109 -6.40 -5.54 -12.50
CA LEU A 109 -5.96 -6.87 -12.09
C LEU A 109 -6.42 -7.95 -13.09
N GLY A 110 -7.66 -7.85 -13.58
CA GLY A 110 -8.16 -8.72 -14.66
C GLY A 110 -7.31 -8.64 -15.92
N ASP A 111 -7.01 -7.41 -16.38
CA ASP A 111 -6.13 -7.18 -17.54
C ASP A 111 -4.72 -7.72 -17.32
N GLN A 112 -4.17 -7.59 -16.11
CA GLN A 112 -2.86 -8.13 -15.75
C GLN A 112 -2.86 -9.67 -15.74
N GLU A 113 -3.90 -10.30 -15.19
CA GLU A 113 -4.06 -11.76 -15.23
C GLU A 113 -4.20 -12.27 -16.66
N GLU A 114 -4.98 -11.60 -17.50
CA GLU A 114 -5.12 -11.96 -18.92
C GLU A 114 -3.81 -11.84 -19.68
N ARG A 115 -3.04 -10.75 -19.46
CA ARG A 115 -1.70 -10.60 -20.05
C ARG A 115 -0.75 -11.69 -19.57
N ALA A 116 -0.72 -11.99 -18.27
CA ALA A 116 0.12 -13.04 -17.72
C ALA A 116 -0.25 -14.42 -18.28
N ARG A 117 -1.55 -14.71 -18.45
CA ARG A 117 -2.03 -15.95 -19.10
C ARG A 117 -1.62 -16.00 -20.57
N ALA A 118 -1.76 -14.90 -21.31
CA ALA A 118 -1.36 -14.83 -22.71
C ALA A 118 0.16 -15.00 -22.90
N GLU A 119 0.96 -14.37 -22.05
CA GLU A 119 2.43 -14.55 -22.03
C GLU A 119 2.83 -15.98 -21.69
N ALA A 120 2.17 -16.61 -20.71
CA ALA A 120 2.42 -18.01 -20.36
C ALA A 120 2.07 -18.96 -21.52
N ALA A 121 0.94 -18.73 -22.20
CA ALA A 121 0.55 -19.49 -23.39
C ALA A 121 1.56 -19.32 -24.53
N SER A 122 1.98 -18.08 -24.81
CA SER A 122 3.00 -17.79 -25.83
C SER A 122 4.36 -18.45 -25.51
N ARG A 123 4.77 -18.46 -24.24
CA ARG A 123 6.00 -19.17 -23.81
C ARG A 123 5.88 -20.68 -24.02
N TYR A 124 4.74 -21.27 -23.69
CA TYR A 124 4.50 -22.70 -23.91
C TYR A 124 4.55 -23.06 -25.40
N GLU A 125 3.91 -22.26 -26.26
CA GLU A 125 3.97 -22.45 -27.72
C GLU A 125 5.40 -22.32 -28.25
N ALA A 126 6.16 -21.31 -27.78
CA ALA A 126 7.56 -21.13 -28.17
C ALA A 126 8.46 -22.30 -27.71
N GLU A 127 8.22 -22.84 -26.52
CA GLU A 127 8.95 -24.00 -26.00
C GLU A 127 8.65 -25.27 -26.82
N GLU A 128 7.40 -25.50 -27.20
CA GLU A 128 7.03 -26.63 -28.06
C GLU A 128 7.63 -26.50 -29.47
N VAL A 129 7.64 -25.30 -30.05
CA VAL A 129 8.33 -25.04 -31.33
C VAL A 129 9.83 -25.30 -31.19
N ALA A 130 10.48 -24.82 -30.14
CA ALA A 130 11.90 -25.06 -29.90
C ALA A 130 12.22 -26.55 -29.72
N LYS A 131 11.38 -27.30 -28.98
CA LYS A 131 11.51 -28.77 -28.85
C LYS A 131 11.37 -29.47 -30.20
N ALA A 132 10.41 -29.07 -31.03
CA ALA A 132 10.21 -29.63 -32.35
C ALA A 132 11.41 -29.35 -33.28
N GLU A 133 11.97 -28.14 -33.24
CA GLU A 133 13.18 -27.78 -34.01
C GLU A 133 14.40 -28.59 -33.56
N VAL A 134 14.62 -28.75 -32.25
CA VAL A 134 15.71 -29.57 -31.72
C VAL A 134 15.54 -31.03 -32.14
N ALA A 135 14.33 -31.58 -32.05
CA ALA A 135 14.05 -32.94 -32.49
C ALA A 135 14.28 -33.13 -34.01
N ALA A 136 13.90 -32.15 -34.83
CA ALA A 136 14.17 -32.17 -36.26
C ALA A 136 15.67 -32.14 -36.58
N ARG A 137 16.44 -31.26 -35.92
CA ARG A 137 17.90 -31.20 -36.07
C ARG A 137 18.59 -32.49 -35.64
N MET A 138 18.13 -33.10 -34.54
CA MET A 138 18.66 -34.39 -34.09
C MET A 138 18.41 -35.50 -35.12
N SER A 139 17.21 -35.57 -35.70
CA SER A 139 16.89 -36.51 -36.78
C SER A 139 17.75 -36.31 -38.03
N GLU A 140 18.00 -35.05 -38.43
CA GLU A 140 18.90 -34.72 -39.55
C GLU A 140 20.35 -35.16 -39.29
N VAL A 141 20.86 -34.91 -38.07
CA VAL A 141 22.21 -35.33 -37.67
C VAL A 141 22.33 -36.86 -37.65
N GLU A 142 21.33 -37.57 -37.13
CA GLU A 142 21.29 -39.02 -37.15
C GLU A 142 21.26 -39.58 -38.58
N ALA A 143 20.43 -39.02 -39.46
CA ALA A 143 20.36 -39.42 -40.87
C ALA A 143 21.69 -39.16 -41.60
N ALA A 144 22.33 -38.02 -41.35
CA ALA A 144 23.64 -37.69 -41.91
C ALA A 144 24.73 -38.67 -41.42
N ALA A 145 24.74 -38.97 -40.11
CA ALA A 145 25.66 -39.92 -39.51
C ALA A 145 25.47 -41.34 -40.09
N GLN A 146 24.22 -41.79 -40.26
CA GLN A 146 23.92 -43.08 -40.88
C GLN A 146 24.38 -43.14 -42.33
N LYS A 147 24.13 -42.08 -43.13
CA LYS A 147 24.58 -41.99 -44.52
C LYS A 147 26.10 -42.03 -44.62
N GLN A 148 26.81 -41.34 -43.73
CA GLN A 148 28.27 -41.37 -43.69
C GLN A 148 28.79 -42.76 -43.30
N ALA A 149 28.18 -43.41 -42.29
CA ALA A 149 28.52 -44.78 -41.92
C ALA A 149 28.32 -45.78 -43.07
N GLN A 150 27.25 -45.62 -43.86
CA GLN A 150 27.02 -46.44 -45.05
C GLN A 150 28.08 -46.23 -46.14
N ARG A 151 28.48 -44.98 -46.39
CA ARG A 151 29.58 -44.67 -47.34
C ARG A 151 30.87 -45.35 -46.94
N HIS A 152 31.27 -45.23 -45.67
CA HIS A 152 32.49 -45.88 -45.18
C HIS A 152 32.40 -47.42 -45.24
N ARG A 153 31.23 -48.02 -45.01
CA ARG A 153 31.04 -49.47 -45.20
C ARG A 153 31.24 -49.88 -46.66
N ALA A 154 30.63 -49.14 -47.60
CA ALA A 154 30.77 -49.41 -49.03
C ALA A 154 32.23 -49.24 -49.51
N GLU A 155 32.93 -48.21 -49.04
CA GLU A 155 34.35 -47.99 -49.32
C GLU A 155 35.22 -49.15 -48.81
N VAL A 156 34.95 -49.65 -47.59
CA VAL A 156 35.68 -50.81 -47.04
C VAL A 156 35.40 -52.09 -47.84
N GLU A 157 34.16 -52.31 -48.27
CA GLU A 157 33.80 -53.47 -49.10
C GLU A 157 34.42 -53.42 -50.50
N ALA A 158 34.46 -52.23 -51.12
CA ALA A 158 35.15 -52.00 -52.39
C ALA A 158 36.65 -52.28 -52.27
N ALA A 159 37.31 -51.70 -51.26
CA ALA A 159 38.73 -51.92 -50.99
C ALA A 159 39.05 -53.40 -50.71
N ARG A 160 38.18 -54.13 -49.99
CA ARG A 160 38.32 -55.57 -49.78
C ARG A 160 38.23 -56.36 -51.09
N SER A 161 37.32 -55.98 -51.98
CA SER A 161 37.12 -56.62 -53.28
C SER A 161 38.33 -56.40 -54.20
N GLU A 162 38.85 -55.18 -54.25
CA GLU A 162 40.08 -54.85 -54.98
C GLU A 162 41.29 -55.63 -54.45
N LEU A 163 41.44 -55.70 -53.12
CA LEU A 163 42.51 -56.47 -52.49
C LEU A 163 42.41 -57.96 -52.84
N HIS A 164 41.19 -58.52 -52.91
CA HIS A 164 40.98 -59.89 -53.35
C HIS A 164 41.34 -60.10 -54.83
N MET A 165 40.95 -59.17 -55.71
CA MET A 165 41.30 -59.18 -57.13
C MET A 165 42.82 -59.13 -57.33
N LEU A 166 43.51 -58.19 -56.68
CA LEU A 166 44.97 -58.08 -56.74
C LEU A 166 45.66 -59.34 -56.23
N LYS A 167 45.17 -59.94 -55.13
CA LYS A 167 45.68 -61.23 -54.64
C LYS A 167 45.52 -62.34 -55.68
N SER A 168 44.40 -62.38 -56.39
CA SER A 168 44.14 -63.38 -57.42
C SER A 168 45.04 -63.19 -58.66
N GLN A 169 45.39 -61.95 -59.00
CA GLN A 169 46.30 -61.64 -60.12
C GLN A 169 47.78 -61.88 -59.77
N VAL A 170 48.19 -61.61 -58.53
CA VAL A 170 49.58 -61.81 -58.08
C VAL A 170 49.90 -63.30 -57.90
N ALA A 171 48.91 -64.14 -57.57
CA ALA A 171 49.10 -65.57 -57.38
C ALA A 171 49.68 -66.32 -58.61
N PRO A 172 49.11 -66.22 -59.83
CA PRO A 172 49.65 -66.87 -61.02
C PRO A 172 50.99 -66.25 -61.43
N LEU A 173 51.17 -64.92 -61.35
CA LEU A 173 52.46 -64.28 -61.65
C LEU A 173 53.58 -64.79 -60.74
N ARG A 174 53.28 -65.06 -59.46
CA ARG A 174 54.25 -65.70 -58.55
C ARG A 174 54.53 -67.15 -58.96
N ALA A 175 53.52 -67.90 -59.38
CA ALA A 175 53.70 -69.27 -59.86
C ALA A 175 54.53 -69.33 -61.14
N GLU A 176 54.21 -68.48 -62.13
CA GLU A 176 54.95 -68.33 -63.39
C GLU A 176 56.40 -67.90 -63.16
N HIS A 177 56.64 -66.98 -62.22
CA HIS A 177 58.01 -66.62 -61.85
C HIS A 177 58.76 -67.82 -61.26
N VAL A 178 58.14 -68.59 -60.35
CA VAL A 178 58.77 -69.79 -59.79
C VAL A 178 59.08 -70.80 -60.90
N GLU A 179 58.12 -71.07 -61.79
CA GLU A 179 58.28 -71.98 -62.92
C GLU A 179 59.36 -71.51 -63.91
N ALA A 180 59.39 -70.23 -64.27
CA ALA A 180 60.42 -69.66 -65.13
C ALA A 180 61.81 -69.74 -64.49
N THR A 181 61.91 -69.54 -63.17
CA THR A 181 63.19 -69.72 -62.46
C THR A 181 63.66 -71.18 -62.42
N GLU A 182 62.73 -72.13 -62.32
CA GLU A 182 63.05 -73.56 -62.40
C GLU A 182 63.45 -73.96 -63.83
N MET A 183 62.72 -73.53 -64.85
CA MET A 183 63.07 -73.79 -66.25
C MET A 183 64.42 -73.19 -66.64
N LEU A 184 64.77 -71.97 -66.19
CA LEU A 184 66.11 -71.41 -66.39
C LEU A 184 67.19 -72.23 -65.70
N ARG A 185 66.92 -72.76 -64.50
CA ARG A 185 67.84 -73.63 -63.77
C ARG A 185 68.03 -74.96 -64.49
N GLU A 186 66.98 -75.52 -65.08
CA GLU A 186 67.05 -76.76 -65.87
C GLU A 186 67.72 -76.56 -67.23
N ALA A 187 67.38 -75.49 -67.95
CA ALA A 187 68.04 -75.12 -69.21
C ALA A 187 69.55 -74.88 -69.01
N ARG A 188 69.96 -74.27 -67.90
CA ARG A 188 71.37 -74.13 -67.54
C ARG A 188 72.06 -75.47 -67.25
N LYS A 189 71.33 -76.48 -66.77
CA LYS A 189 71.87 -77.83 -66.56
C LYS A 189 71.97 -78.60 -67.88
N SER A 190 70.95 -78.52 -68.73
CA SER A 190 70.93 -79.19 -70.03
C SER A 190 71.92 -78.59 -71.02
N LEU A 191 72.14 -77.27 -71.00
CA LEU A 191 73.19 -76.63 -71.81
C LEU A 191 74.59 -77.07 -71.37
N LYS A 192 74.81 -77.27 -70.07
CA LYS A 192 76.08 -77.82 -69.56
C LYS A 192 76.29 -79.26 -70.02
N SER A 193 75.27 -80.12 -69.96
CA SER A 193 75.39 -81.50 -70.45
C SER A 193 75.51 -81.57 -71.98
N GLU A 194 74.84 -80.69 -72.73
CA GLU A 194 74.97 -80.63 -74.20
C GLU A 194 76.31 -80.01 -74.66
N GLN A 195 76.90 -79.09 -73.89
CA GLN A 195 78.28 -78.63 -74.11
C GLN A 195 79.29 -79.75 -73.89
N GLU A 196 79.02 -80.67 -72.96
CA GLU A 196 79.83 -81.87 -72.73
C GLU A 196 79.62 -82.92 -73.86
N GLU A 197 78.43 -83.01 -74.47
CA GLU A 197 78.14 -83.96 -75.57
C GLU A 197 78.55 -83.45 -76.97
N ARG A 198 78.65 -82.14 -77.22
CA ARG A 198 78.94 -81.58 -78.57
C ARG A 198 80.41 -81.30 -78.84
N ALA A 199 81.26 -82.29 -78.59
CA ALA A 199 82.59 -82.39 -79.22
C ALA A 199 82.54 -82.91 -80.68
N SER A 200 81.36 -83.10 -81.28
CA SER A 200 81.19 -83.53 -82.68
C SER A 200 80.11 -82.73 -83.41
N GLY A 201 80.52 -81.91 -84.39
CA GLY A 201 79.71 -80.85 -85.00
C GLY A 201 78.60 -81.28 -85.95
N ARG A 202 77.45 -80.60 -85.80
CA ARG A 202 76.42 -80.21 -86.81
C ARG A 202 75.14 -79.60 -86.18
N HIS A 203 75.05 -79.56 -84.85
CA HIS A 203 73.90 -78.98 -84.11
C HIS A 203 74.08 -77.52 -83.67
N ALA A 204 75.14 -76.83 -84.11
CA ALA A 204 75.48 -75.49 -83.62
C ALA A 204 74.46 -74.40 -84.04
N THR A 205 74.00 -74.41 -85.29
CA THR A 205 73.13 -73.34 -85.81
C THR A 205 71.72 -73.35 -85.21
N ALA A 206 71.12 -74.52 -84.97
CA ALA A 206 69.81 -74.61 -84.33
C ALA A 206 69.83 -74.16 -82.86
N LEU A 207 70.97 -74.30 -82.17
CA LEU A 207 71.15 -73.79 -80.81
C LEU A 207 71.37 -72.28 -80.81
N GLU A 208 72.10 -71.75 -81.80
CA GLU A 208 72.30 -70.32 -82.00
C GLU A 208 70.95 -69.61 -82.25
N ASP A 209 70.08 -70.18 -83.08
CA ASP A 209 68.73 -69.65 -83.31
C ASP A 209 67.87 -69.69 -82.03
N ARG A 210 67.94 -70.78 -81.25
CA ARG A 210 67.20 -70.94 -79.99
C ARG A 210 67.74 -70.01 -78.88
N LEU A 211 69.05 -69.75 -78.86
CA LEU A 211 69.68 -68.75 -78.01
C LEU A 211 69.25 -67.35 -78.41
N ALA A 212 69.23 -67.03 -79.71
CA ALA A 212 68.78 -65.73 -80.21
C ALA A 212 67.29 -65.49 -79.90
N GLU A 213 66.44 -66.52 -80.01
CA GLU A 213 65.03 -66.43 -79.62
C GLU A 213 64.86 -66.26 -78.11
N ALA A 214 65.62 -67.00 -77.30
CA ALA A 214 65.63 -66.83 -75.84
C ALA A 214 66.10 -65.42 -75.42
N HIS A 215 67.09 -64.85 -76.11
CA HIS A 215 67.53 -63.47 -75.88
C HIS A 215 66.43 -62.45 -76.22
N ARG A 216 65.77 -62.59 -77.37
CA ARG A 216 64.64 -61.71 -77.72
C ARG A 216 63.48 -61.83 -76.73
N GLU A 217 63.18 -63.04 -76.26
CA GLU A 217 62.13 -63.24 -75.26
C GLU A 217 62.52 -62.64 -73.91
N HIS A 218 63.80 -62.73 -73.54
CA HIS A 218 64.33 -62.08 -72.35
C HIS A 218 64.22 -60.54 -72.45
N GLU A 219 64.60 -59.94 -73.57
CA GLU A 219 64.45 -58.50 -73.80
C GLU A 219 62.99 -58.06 -73.72
N ARG A 220 62.05 -58.84 -74.30
CA ARG A 220 60.60 -58.58 -74.16
C ARG A 220 60.13 -58.70 -72.72
N ALA A 221 60.63 -59.67 -71.96
CA ALA A 221 60.30 -59.83 -70.55
C ALA A 221 60.85 -58.67 -69.71
N GLU A 222 62.11 -58.26 -69.94
CA GLU A 222 62.72 -57.11 -69.29
C GLU A 222 61.96 -55.81 -69.59
N GLN A 223 61.53 -55.61 -70.83
CA GLN A 223 60.71 -54.45 -71.19
C GLN A 223 59.36 -54.47 -70.47
N ARG A 224 58.65 -55.61 -70.47
CA ARG A 224 57.39 -55.78 -69.71
C ARG A 224 57.58 -55.51 -68.22
N HIS A 225 58.65 -56.03 -67.63
CA HIS A 225 58.99 -55.76 -66.23
C HIS A 225 59.32 -54.29 -65.98
N GLY A 226 60.02 -53.63 -66.92
CA GLY A 226 60.29 -52.20 -66.90
C GLY A 226 59.01 -51.37 -66.88
N ASP A 227 58.07 -51.67 -67.78
CA ASP A 227 56.79 -50.98 -67.88
C ASP A 227 55.95 -51.14 -66.60
N VAL A 228 55.82 -52.36 -66.08
CA VAL A 228 55.10 -52.63 -64.82
C VAL A 228 55.76 -51.94 -63.64
N THR A 229 57.10 -51.95 -63.57
CA THR A 229 57.84 -51.26 -62.53
C THR A 229 57.65 -49.74 -62.62
N SER A 230 57.63 -49.18 -63.83
CA SER A 230 57.38 -47.76 -64.05
C SER A 230 55.96 -47.36 -63.62
N PHE A 231 54.97 -48.18 -63.94
CA PHE A 231 53.57 -48.01 -63.55
C PHE A 231 53.41 -47.99 -62.02
N PHE A 232 53.96 -48.99 -61.31
CA PHE A 232 53.88 -49.00 -59.86
C PHE A 232 54.65 -47.85 -59.20
N LYS A 233 55.75 -47.37 -59.81
CA LYS A 233 56.45 -46.17 -59.33
C LYS A 233 55.60 -44.91 -59.43
N VAL A 234 54.80 -44.76 -60.50
CA VAL A 234 53.85 -43.64 -60.61
C VAL A 234 52.74 -43.79 -59.57
N GLN A 235 52.11 -44.95 -59.46
CA GLN A 235 51.05 -45.18 -58.46
C GLN A 235 51.52 -44.94 -57.02
N LEU A 236 52.74 -45.37 -56.68
CA LEU A 236 53.31 -45.13 -55.35
C LEU A 236 53.55 -43.64 -55.09
N ARG A 237 53.91 -42.86 -56.12
CA ARG A 237 54.07 -41.41 -56.00
C ARG A 237 52.71 -40.74 -55.81
N ASP A 238 51.72 -41.09 -56.61
CA ASP A 238 50.37 -40.52 -56.51
C ASP A 238 49.75 -40.80 -55.13
N LEU A 239 49.84 -42.06 -54.65
CA LEU A 239 49.38 -42.40 -53.29
C LEU A 239 50.17 -41.68 -52.19
N HIS A 240 51.45 -41.42 -52.41
CA HIS A 240 52.26 -40.65 -51.45
C HIS A 240 51.81 -39.18 -51.41
N GLU A 241 51.55 -38.56 -52.55
CA GLU A 241 51.02 -37.20 -52.65
C GLU A 241 49.59 -37.11 -52.04
N GLU A 242 48.74 -38.10 -52.26
CA GLU A 242 47.42 -38.20 -51.60
C GLU A 242 47.52 -38.36 -50.08
N LEU A 243 48.45 -39.17 -49.58
CA LEU A 243 48.68 -39.30 -48.14
C LEU A 243 49.21 -37.99 -47.54
N GLN A 244 50.08 -37.28 -48.26
CA GLN A 244 50.61 -36.01 -47.81
C GLN A 244 49.51 -34.93 -47.73
N THR A 245 48.70 -34.80 -48.78
CA THR A 245 47.56 -33.86 -48.79
C THR A 245 46.56 -34.17 -47.69
N ARG A 246 46.20 -35.44 -47.47
CA ARG A 246 45.33 -35.83 -46.34
C ARG A 246 45.95 -35.54 -44.97
N ALA A 247 47.27 -35.67 -44.83
CA ALA A 247 47.96 -35.34 -43.59
C ALA A 247 47.94 -33.82 -43.31
N GLU A 248 48.04 -33.00 -44.36
CA GLU A 248 47.90 -31.54 -44.27
C GLU A 248 46.47 -31.15 -43.89
N ASP A 249 45.45 -31.72 -44.55
CA ASP A 249 44.03 -31.52 -44.21
C ASP A 249 43.72 -31.87 -42.74
N LEU A 250 44.30 -32.97 -42.24
CA LEU A 250 44.13 -33.36 -40.83
C LEU A 250 44.75 -32.34 -39.88
N ARG A 251 45.96 -31.84 -40.17
CA ARG A 251 46.59 -30.79 -39.36
C ARG A 251 45.77 -29.49 -39.36
N GLU A 252 45.18 -29.12 -40.49
CA GLU A 252 44.30 -27.95 -40.56
C GLU A 252 43.03 -28.14 -39.72
N ARG A 253 42.41 -29.32 -39.77
CA ARG A 253 41.26 -29.67 -38.93
C ARG A 253 41.62 -29.65 -37.45
N ASP A 254 42.76 -30.21 -37.06
CA ASP A 254 43.24 -30.18 -35.68
C ASP A 254 43.41 -28.73 -35.19
N ALA A 255 43.95 -27.84 -36.03
CA ALA A 255 44.08 -26.42 -35.71
C ALA A 255 42.72 -25.69 -35.60
N VAL A 256 41.68 -26.14 -36.32
CA VAL A 256 40.32 -25.62 -36.15
C VAL A 256 39.71 -26.12 -34.83
N VAL A 257 39.86 -27.40 -34.51
CA VAL A 257 39.36 -27.98 -33.25
C VAL A 257 39.98 -27.27 -32.05
N LEU A 258 41.31 -27.07 -32.04
CA LEU A 258 42.00 -26.35 -30.96
C LEU A 258 41.49 -24.90 -30.79
N ARG A 259 41.17 -24.20 -31.88
CA ARG A 259 40.55 -22.86 -31.80
C ARG A 259 39.15 -22.91 -31.21
N ARG A 260 38.35 -23.91 -31.58
CA ARG A 260 36.99 -24.08 -31.05
C ARG A 260 37.01 -24.45 -29.56
N ASP A 261 37.96 -25.26 -29.13
CA ASP A 261 38.15 -25.58 -27.71
C ASP A 261 38.49 -24.32 -26.91
N GLN A 262 39.36 -23.44 -27.44
CA GLN A 262 39.64 -22.13 -26.83
C GLN A 262 38.40 -21.23 -26.74
N GLU A 263 37.62 -21.13 -27.82
CA GLU A 263 36.35 -20.38 -27.81
C GLU A 263 35.36 -20.95 -26.77
N LEU A 264 35.28 -22.28 -26.63
CA LEU A 264 34.44 -22.93 -25.62
C LEU A 264 34.91 -22.63 -24.19
N ASP A 265 36.23 -22.63 -23.95
CA ASP A 265 36.80 -22.27 -22.65
C ASP A 265 36.51 -20.79 -22.30
N GLU A 266 36.60 -19.88 -23.26
CA GLU A 266 36.23 -18.47 -23.09
C GLU A 266 34.75 -18.28 -22.74
N VAL A 267 33.85 -18.93 -23.50
CA VAL A 267 32.41 -18.90 -23.23
C VAL A 267 32.08 -19.50 -21.87
N ASN A 268 32.74 -20.61 -21.49
CA ASN A 268 32.59 -21.21 -20.17
C ASN A 268 33.08 -20.28 -19.06
N GLY A 269 34.13 -19.49 -19.30
CA GLY A 269 34.58 -18.43 -18.39
C GLY A 269 33.51 -17.36 -18.20
N GLN A 270 32.98 -16.82 -19.30
CA GLN A 270 31.92 -15.80 -19.27
C GLN A 270 30.64 -16.29 -18.56
N LEU A 271 30.27 -17.56 -18.76
CA LEU A 271 29.12 -18.17 -18.06
C LEU A 271 29.33 -18.25 -16.55
N LYS A 272 30.55 -18.60 -16.10
CA LYS A 272 30.89 -18.61 -14.66
C LYS A 272 30.83 -17.20 -14.06
N ASP A 273 31.31 -16.20 -14.77
CA ASP A 273 31.26 -14.80 -14.32
C ASP A 273 29.82 -14.30 -14.22
N LEU A 274 28.99 -14.59 -15.23
CA LEU A 274 27.55 -14.29 -15.21
C LEU A 274 26.85 -14.99 -14.04
N GLN A 275 27.16 -16.25 -13.78
CA GLN A 275 26.62 -16.97 -12.63
C GLN A 275 27.00 -16.29 -11.30
N GLY A 276 28.24 -15.83 -11.16
CA GLY A 276 28.69 -15.05 -10.00
C GLY A 276 27.90 -13.74 -9.82
N LEU A 277 27.62 -13.02 -10.90
CA LEU A 277 26.79 -11.81 -10.86
C LEU A 277 25.33 -12.12 -10.46
N PHE A 278 24.76 -13.22 -10.95
CA PHE A 278 23.43 -13.66 -10.55
C PHE A 278 23.36 -14.00 -9.05
N ASP A 279 24.37 -14.70 -8.53
CA ASP A 279 24.46 -15.03 -7.11
C ASP A 279 24.58 -13.75 -6.25
N GLU A 280 25.35 -12.75 -6.69
CA GLU A 280 25.47 -11.47 -6.01
C GLU A 280 24.14 -10.70 -5.98
N VAL A 281 23.47 -10.56 -7.13
CA VAL A 281 22.16 -9.88 -7.22
C VAL A 281 21.12 -10.60 -6.37
N ASN A 282 21.13 -11.93 -6.37
CA ASN A 282 20.23 -12.72 -5.53
C ASN A 282 20.51 -12.49 -4.03
N GLY A 283 21.79 -12.41 -3.64
CA GLY A 283 22.17 -12.04 -2.27
C GLY A 283 21.71 -10.64 -1.86
N GLN A 284 21.84 -9.65 -2.75
CA GLN A 284 21.34 -8.29 -2.54
C GLN A 284 19.81 -8.27 -2.40
N LEU A 285 19.10 -9.01 -3.24
CA LEU A 285 17.64 -9.13 -3.18
C LEU A 285 17.18 -9.70 -1.83
N GLN A 286 17.82 -10.79 -1.37
CA GLN A 286 17.53 -11.37 -0.05
C GLN A 286 17.77 -10.39 1.10
N HIS A 287 18.86 -9.61 1.04
CA HIS A 287 19.15 -8.57 2.02
C HIS A 287 18.05 -7.49 2.04
N GLU A 288 17.61 -7.02 0.87
CA GLU A 288 16.55 -6.03 0.76
C GLU A 288 15.19 -6.56 1.22
N CYS A 289 14.86 -7.81 0.92
CA CYS A 289 13.68 -8.49 1.48
C CYS A 289 13.71 -8.49 3.02
N GLY A 290 14.84 -8.88 3.63
CA GLY A 290 15.00 -8.84 5.10
C GLY A 290 14.98 -7.42 5.68
N ARG A 291 15.33 -6.39 4.92
CA ARG A 291 15.18 -4.98 5.31
C ARG A 291 13.70 -4.57 5.31
N ILE A 292 12.96 -4.94 4.27
CA ILE A 292 11.52 -4.66 4.15
C ILE A 292 10.74 -5.33 5.29
N GLU A 293 11.02 -6.59 5.61
CA GLU A 293 10.37 -7.30 6.72
C GLU A 293 10.58 -6.58 8.06
N ARG A 294 11.79 -6.08 8.34
CA ARG A 294 12.09 -5.30 9.55
C ARG A 294 11.32 -3.98 9.57
N LEU A 295 11.24 -3.28 8.43
CA LEU A 295 10.47 -2.04 8.31
C LEU A 295 8.96 -2.28 8.51
N GLN A 296 8.41 -3.35 7.92
CA GLN A 296 7.03 -3.77 8.15
C GLN A 296 6.80 -4.06 9.64
N GLY A 297 7.72 -4.76 10.30
CA GLY A 297 7.71 -4.97 11.74
C GLY A 297 7.63 -3.64 12.52
N ALA A 298 8.47 -2.67 12.19
CA ALA A 298 8.45 -1.35 12.83
C ALA A 298 7.13 -0.59 12.58
N VAL A 299 6.60 -0.60 11.36
CA VAL A 299 5.31 0.04 11.03
C VAL A 299 4.17 -0.57 11.83
N THR A 300 4.12 -1.91 11.96
CA THR A 300 3.09 -2.57 12.78
C THR A 300 3.20 -2.23 14.26
N GLN A 301 4.42 -2.02 14.79
CA GLN A 301 4.63 -1.57 16.16
C GLN A 301 4.15 -0.12 16.34
N CYS A 302 4.48 0.80 15.43
CA CYS A 302 3.97 2.16 15.45
C CYS A 302 2.43 2.20 15.39
N ALA A 303 1.81 1.35 14.58
CA ALA A 303 0.35 1.25 14.51
C ALA A 303 -0.28 0.77 15.82
N LYS A 304 0.39 -0.12 16.58
CA LYS A 304 -0.07 -0.53 17.92
C LYS A 304 0.05 0.61 18.92
N GLN A 305 1.18 1.32 18.93
CA GLN A 305 1.39 2.48 19.79
C GLN A 305 0.38 3.59 19.51
N ALA A 306 0.03 3.83 18.25
CA ALA A 306 -1.02 4.79 17.89
C ALA A 306 -2.38 4.42 18.53
N LYS A 307 -2.79 3.15 18.48
CA LYS A 307 -4.02 2.68 19.15
C LYS A 307 -3.98 2.83 20.66
N GLU A 308 -2.82 2.61 21.28
CA GLU A 308 -2.63 2.85 22.72
C GLU A 308 -2.77 4.34 23.07
N LEU A 309 -2.21 5.24 22.24
CA LEU A 309 -2.37 6.68 22.40
C LEU A 309 -3.83 7.12 22.21
N ASP A 310 -4.54 6.59 21.22
CA ASP A 310 -5.97 6.87 21.02
C ASP A 310 -6.79 6.42 22.25
N SER A 311 -6.47 5.26 22.83
CA SER A 311 -7.09 4.78 24.07
C SER A 311 -6.81 5.71 25.25
N LEU A 312 -5.59 6.21 25.39
CA LEU A 312 -5.23 7.19 26.44
C LEU A 312 -5.98 8.51 26.24
N GLN A 313 -6.10 8.97 25.00
CA GLN A 313 -6.86 10.19 24.67
C GLN A 313 -8.34 10.04 25.04
N ASN A 314 -8.98 8.92 24.70
CA ASN A 314 -10.38 8.67 25.08
C ASN A 314 -10.57 8.70 26.60
N MET A 315 -9.67 8.09 27.38
CA MET A 315 -9.72 8.15 28.85
C MET A 315 -9.54 9.57 29.39
N LEU A 316 -8.70 10.40 28.76
CA LEU A 316 -8.55 11.81 29.12
C LEU A 316 -9.81 12.62 28.81
N GLU A 317 -10.46 12.38 27.67
CA GLU A 317 -11.72 13.03 27.29
C GLU A 317 -12.85 12.65 28.26
N GLU A 318 -12.94 11.38 28.66
CA GLU A 318 -13.87 10.90 29.69
C GLU A 318 -13.61 11.58 31.04
N SER A 319 -12.34 11.65 31.46
CA SER A 319 -11.93 12.35 32.69
C SER A 319 -12.34 13.83 32.67
N HIS A 320 -12.11 14.53 31.56
CA HIS A 320 -12.55 15.92 31.39
C HIS A 320 -14.07 16.07 31.45
N ARG A 321 -14.83 15.16 30.82
CA ARG A 321 -16.29 15.14 30.91
C ARG A 321 -16.76 14.94 32.35
N MET A 322 -16.16 14.00 33.09
CA MET A 322 -16.48 13.79 34.51
C MET A 322 -16.15 15.04 35.35
N LEU A 323 -15.02 15.70 35.12
CA LEU A 323 -14.67 16.94 35.82
C LEU A 323 -15.65 18.08 35.52
N ALA A 324 -16.15 18.19 34.30
CA ALA A 324 -17.20 19.16 33.95
C ALA A 324 -18.50 18.88 34.72
N GLN A 325 -18.94 17.62 34.79
CA GLN A 325 -20.10 17.21 35.58
C GLN A 325 -19.92 17.49 37.08
N LEU A 326 -18.72 17.23 37.62
CA LEU A 326 -18.40 17.55 39.02
C LEU A 326 -18.44 19.07 39.27
N ARG A 327 -18.05 19.91 38.31
CA ARG A 327 -18.19 21.37 38.44
C ARG A 327 -19.65 21.81 38.42
N GLU A 328 -20.46 21.28 37.51
CA GLU A 328 -21.89 21.60 37.43
C GLU A 328 -22.64 21.20 38.71
N THR A 329 -22.37 20.00 39.25
CA THR A 329 -22.96 19.54 40.51
C THR A 329 -22.54 20.42 41.68
N LEU A 330 -21.27 20.82 41.73
CA LEU A 330 -20.77 21.75 42.75
C LEU A 330 -21.41 23.14 42.64
N GLU A 331 -21.62 23.67 41.45
CA GLU A 331 -22.33 24.93 41.22
C GLU A 331 -23.79 24.87 41.66
N LYS A 332 -24.49 23.75 41.37
CA LYS A 332 -25.85 23.49 41.87
C LYS A 332 -25.88 23.48 43.40
N GLU A 333 -24.97 22.75 44.04
CA GLU A 333 -24.83 22.72 45.50
C GLU A 333 -24.59 24.12 46.09
N ARG A 334 -23.74 24.94 45.45
CA ARG A 334 -23.53 26.34 45.88
C ARG A 334 -24.79 27.18 45.75
N ALA A 335 -25.52 27.06 44.64
CA ALA A 335 -26.80 27.76 44.43
C ALA A 335 -27.85 27.33 45.47
N GLU A 336 -27.89 26.03 45.79
CA GLU A 336 -28.75 25.50 46.84
C GLU A 336 -28.39 26.05 48.22
N ARG A 337 -27.10 26.06 48.59
CA ARG A 337 -26.64 26.67 49.85
C ARG A 337 -26.99 28.14 49.95
N MET A 338 -26.83 28.92 48.88
CA MET A 338 -27.24 30.34 48.87
C MET A 338 -28.75 30.51 49.06
N ARG A 339 -29.55 29.66 48.42
CA ARG A 339 -31.01 29.65 48.62
C ARG A 339 -31.37 29.34 50.06
N VAL A 340 -30.81 28.29 50.65
CA VAL A 340 -31.06 27.94 52.06
C VAL A 340 -30.62 29.06 53.00
N ALA A 341 -29.47 29.69 52.74
CA ALA A 341 -28.99 30.83 53.53
C ALA A 341 -29.98 32.00 53.48
N SER A 342 -30.50 32.36 52.30
CA SER A 342 -31.52 33.42 52.17
C SER A 342 -32.82 33.11 52.93
N LEU A 343 -33.30 31.86 52.86
CA LEU A 343 -34.47 31.43 53.64
C LEU A 343 -34.22 31.51 55.15
N LEU A 344 -33.02 31.14 55.60
CA LEU A 344 -32.63 31.26 56.99
C LEU A 344 -32.59 32.72 57.45
N GLU A 345 -32.06 33.63 56.64
CA GLU A 345 -32.06 35.07 56.92
C GLU A 345 -33.48 35.63 57.04
N HIS A 346 -34.40 35.23 56.16
CA HIS A 346 -35.81 35.62 56.24
C HIS A 346 -36.49 35.13 57.54
N GLU A 347 -36.22 33.89 57.95
CA GLU A 347 -36.73 33.37 59.22
C GLU A 347 -36.09 34.07 60.43
N GLN A 348 -34.79 34.42 60.37
CA GLN A 348 -34.14 35.26 61.39
C GLN A 348 -34.78 36.66 61.48
N GLN A 349 -35.08 37.30 60.35
CA GLN A 349 -35.80 38.59 60.33
C GLN A 349 -37.21 38.46 60.92
N ARG A 350 -37.94 37.42 60.55
CA ARG A 350 -39.29 37.14 61.08
C ARG A 350 -39.27 36.92 62.59
N THR A 351 -38.31 36.14 63.09
CA THR A 351 -38.14 35.90 64.53
C THR A 351 -37.71 37.18 65.26
N GLN A 352 -36.85 38.00 64.67
CA GLN A 352 -36.48 39.31 65.22
C GLN A 352 -37.68 40.26 65.33
N LEU A 353 -38.50 40.35 64.27
CA LEU A 353 -39.73 41.14 64.30
C LEU A 353 -40.71 40.64 65.37
N LEU A 354 -40.84 39.32 65.54
CA LEU A 354 -41.66 38.75 66.59
C LEU A 354 -41.15 39.13 67.99
N LEU A 355 -39.83 39.09 68.20
CA LEU A 355 -39.20 39.53 69.45
C LEU A 355 -39.44 41.02 69.71
N ASP A 356 -39.34 41.88 68.71
CA ASP A 356 -39.60 43.32 68.85
C ASP A 356 -41.07 43.61 69.16
N VAL A 357 -42.00 42.89 68.53
CA VAL A 357 -43.44 42.95 68.85
C VAL A 357 -43.69 42.51 70.29
N LEU A 358 -43.11 41.39 70.74
CA LEU A 358 -43.21 40.93 72.11
C LEU A 358 -42.61 41.93 73.11
N LYS A 359 -41.50 42.58 72.75
CA LYS A 359 -40.86 43.63 73.53
C LYS A 359 -41.77 44.86 73.67
N HIS A 360 -42.39 45.32 72.58
CA HIS A 360 -43.36 46.44 72.61
C HIS A 360 -44.60 46.11 73.45
N PHE A 361 -45.13 44.89 73.33
CA PHE A 361 -46.22 44.42 74.17
C PHE A 361 -45.83 44.40 75.65
N LYS A 362 -44.62 43.91 75.96
CA LYS A 362 -44.08 43.93 77.32
C LYS A 362 -43.96 45.35 77.86
N GLU A 363 -43.40 46.29 77.10
CA GLU A 363 -43.27 47.70 77.48
C GLU A 363 -44.64 48.37 77.70
N LYS A 364 -45.63 48.11 76.83
CA LYS A 364 -47.02 48.57 77.02
C LYS A 364 -47.68 47.99 78.27
N LEU A 365 -47.48 46.70 78.54
CA LEU A 365 -47.99 46.05 79.74
C LEU A 365 -47.30 46.56 81.01
N GLN A 366 -46.03 46.95 80.93
CA GLN A 366 -45.31 47.58 82.04
C GLN A 366 -45.74 49.03 82.29
N GLY A 367 -46.07 49.79 81.23
CA GLY A 367 -46.63 51.14 81.32
C GLY A 367 -48.09 51.17 81.79
N LEU A 368 -48.83 50.07 81.60
CA LEU A 368 -50.08 49.82 82.30
C LEU A 368 -49.75 49.52 83.78
N THR A 369 -49.70 50.58 84.60
CA THR A 369 -49.62 50.44 86.07
C THR A 369 -50.51 49.29 86.51
N PRO A 370 -50.03 48.33 87.32
CA PRO A 370 -50.79 47.14 87.72
C PRO A 370 -52.22 47.45 88.19
N GLN A 371 -52.43 48.64 88.76
CA GLN A 371 -53.74 49.17 89.15
C GLN A 371 -54.75 49.28 88.00
N MET A 372 -54.36 49.59 86.76
CA MET A 372 -55.29 49.69 85.62
C MET A 372 -55.71 48.33 85.05
N LEU A 373 -54.81 47.34 85.03
CA LEU A 373 -55.15 45.97 84.61
C LEU A 373 -55.97 45.25 85.70
N LEU A 374 -55.66 45.48 86.97
CA LEU A 374 -56.44 44.96 88.10
C LEU A 374 -57.82 45.62 88.24
N SER A 375 -57.96 46.92 87.91
CA SER A 375 -59.25 47.62 87.98
C SER A 375 -60.28 47.18 86.94
N ARG A 376 -59.86 46.67 85.77
CA ARG A 376 -60.77 46.19 84.72
C ARG A 376 -61.14 44.70 84.84
N LEU A 377 -60.31 43.90 85.51
CA LEU A 377 -60.57 42.47 85.72
C LEU A 377 -61.34 42.17 87.00
N GLY A 378 -61.58 43.16 87.88
CA GLY A 378 -62.37 42.97 89.10
C GLY A 378 -61.78 41.94 90.08
N VAL A 379 -60.49 41.62 89.96
CA VAL A 379 -59.79 40.66 90.81
C VAL A 379 -59.04 41.43 91.88
N SER A 380 -59.65 41.56 93.06
CA SER A 380 -59.13 42.27 94.23
C SER A 380 -58.13 41.46 95.07
N ASP A 381 -57.70 40.27 94.64
CA ASP A 381 -56.76 39.47 95.43
C ASP A 381 -55.76 38.66 94.58
N PRO A 382 -54.50 39.12 94.43
CA PRO A 382 -53.49 38.49 93.58
C PRO A 382 -52.83 37.24 94.19
N LYS A 383 -53.25 36.76 95.37
CA LYS A 383 -52.62 35.62 96.06
C LYS A 383 -53.27 34.24 95.79
N ALA A 384 -54.45 34.18 95.18
CA ALA A 384 -55.19 32.93 95.02
C ALA A 384 -54.88 32.13 93.73
N LEU A 385 -54.28 32.75 92.71
CA LEU A 385 -54.13 32.12 91.39
C LEU A 385 -52.81 31.34 91.16
N LEU A 386 -51.84 31.46 92.07
CA LEU A 386 -50.54 30.77 91.95
C LEU A 386 -50.49 29.38 92.62
N SER A 387 -51.60 28.90 93.21
CA SER A 387 -51.63 27.66 94.00
C SER A 387 -52.27 26.47 93.28
N SER A 388 -52.50 26.54 91.97
CA SER A 388 -53.08 25.42 91.20
C SER A 388 -51.98 24.45 90.71
N PRO A 389 -51.91 23.20 91.18
CA PRO A 389 -50.81 22.27 90.88
C PRO A 389 -50.85 21.63 89.48
N THR A 390 -51.79 22.01 88.62
CA THR A 390 -52.09 21.27 87.38
C THR A 390 -51.26 21.67 86.16
N LEU A 391 -50.48 22.78 86.22
CA LEU A 391 -49.71 23.28 85.07
C LEU A 391 -48.31 22.68 84.92
N ASN A 392 -47.71 22.13 85.99
CA ASN A 392 -46.38 21.51 85.90
C ASN A 392 -46.39 20.13 85.21
N LYS A 393 -47.57 19.50 85.00
CA LYS A 393 -47.65 18.19 84.36
C LYS A 393 -47.67 18.25 82.82
N LEU A 394 -48.06 19.38 82.22
CA LEU A 394 -48.09 19.54 80.76
C LEU A 394 -46.75 19.98 80.16
N ILE A 395 -45.82 20.51 80.97
CA ILE A 395 -44.51 20.98 80.48
C ILE A 395 -43.50 19.82 80.38
N SER A 396 -43.71 18.71 81.10
CA SER A 396 -42.82 17.54 81.05
C SER A 396 -43.16 16.51 79.96
N GLU A 397 -44.34 16.55 79.34
CA GLU A 397 -44.76 15.56 78.32
C GLU A 397 -44.53 16.01 76.85
N ALA A 398 -44.08 17.24 76.61
CA ALA A 398 -43.85 17.76 75.25
C ALA A 398 -42.36 17.78 74.81
N SER A 399 -41.45 17.18 75.59
CA SER A 399 -39.99 17.24 75.35
C SER A 399 -39.38 15.96 74.76
N SER A 400 -40.18 14.98 74.31
CA SER A 400 -39.67 13.65 73.95
C SER A 400 -39.82 13.22 72.49
N ASP A 401 -40.49 13.98 71.61
CA ASP A 401 -40.90 13.46 70.27
C ASP A 401 -40.56 14.35 69.07
N LEU A 402 -39.35 14.92 69.00
CA LEU A 402 -38.83 15.49 67.75
C LEU A 402 -37.34 15.16 67.55
N ALA A 403 -37.07 13.91 67.21
CA ALA A 403 -35.90 13.54 66.41
C ALA A 403 -36.38 12.70 65.22
N PRO A 404 -36.40 13.27 64.00
CA PRO A 404 -36.30 12.40 62.85
C PRO A 404 -35.25 12.90 61.82
N VAL A 405 -34.68 11.92 61.13
CA VAL A 405 -34.04 12.05 59.80
C VAL A 405 -32.64 12.64 59.75
N LEU A 406 -31.63 11.87 60.19
CA LEU A 406 -30.31 11.84 59.55
C LEU A 406 -29.75 10.41 59.67
N ASN A 407 -30.32 9.47 58.92
CA ASN A 407 -29.73 8.16 58.65
C ASN A 407 -30.32 7.66 57.34
N GLY A 408 -29.52 7.72 56.27
CA GLY A 408 -29.97 7.32 54.95
C GLY A 408 -29.10 7.88 53.84
N LEU A 409 -27.80 7.59 53.85
CA LEU A 409 -27.07 7.42 52.60
C LEU A 409 -26.23 6.15 52.71
N GLU A 410 -26.61 5.24 51.84
CA GLU A 410 -26.31 3.84 51.82
C GLU A 410 -24.87 3.61 51.35
N SER A 411 -24.18 2.78 52.12
CA SER A 411 -23.03 2.00 51.72
C SER A 411 -23.39 1.11 50.52
N SER A 412 -23.04 1.57 49.32
CA SER A 412 -23.00 0.71 48.13
C SER A 412 -21.78 -0.21 48.23
N SER A 413 -22.08 -1.49 48.41
CA SER A 413 -21.16 -2.62 48.45
C SER A 413 -20.48 -2.83 47.09
N MET A 414 -19.15 -2.71 47.06
CA MET A 414 -18.31 -3.34 46.03
C MET A 414 -18.18 -4.83 46.33
N PRO A 415 -18.34 -5.74 45.34
CA PRO A 415 -18.04 -7.14 45.55
C PRO A 415 -16.54 -7.42 45.45
N ASP A 416 -15.99 -7.92 46.55
CA ASP A 416 -14.69 -8.58 46.65
C ASP A 416 -14.69 -9.85 45.78
N GLY A 417 -14.04 -9.79 44.62
CA GLY A 417 -13.69 -10.94 43.78
C GLY A 417 -12.24 -11.36 44.01
N LYS A 418 -11.97 -12.05 45.13
CA LYS A 418 -10.69 -12.72 45.38
C LYS A 418 -10.69 -14.10 44.71
N SER A 419 -10.03 -14.21 43.56
CA SER A 419 -9.52 -15.47 43.03
C SER A 419 -8.00 -15.42 43.01
N SER A 420 -7.45 -16.11 44.01
CA SER A 420 -6.07 -16.59 44.12
C SER A 420 -5.56 -17.21 42.81
N LEU A 421 -4.32 -16.90 42.41
CA LEU A 421 -3.28 -17.91 42.12
C LEU A 421 -1.92 -17.26 41.75
N ARG A 422 -0.94 -17.54 42.62
CA ARG A 422 0.48 -17.87 42.35
C ARG A 422 1.31 -17.01 41.36
N ALA A 423 2.34 -16.40 41.94
CA ALA A 423 3.61 -16.08 41.30
C ALA A 423 4.32 -17.33 40.74
N PRO A 424 5.31 -17.13 39.85
CA PRO A 424 6.67 -17.37 40.31
C PRO A 424 7.61 -16.18 40.08
N ARG A 425 8.58 -16.08 40.99
CA ARG A 425 9.72 -15.17 40.94
C ARG A 425 10.68 -15.58 39.81
N GLY A 426 11.13 -14.59 39.05
CA GLY A 426 12.38 -14.57 38.27
C GLY A 426 12.61 -13.10 37.89
N SER A 427 13.43 -12.30 38.58
CA SER A 427 14.88 -12.36 38.75
C SER A 427 15.64 -12.40 37.42
N VAL A 428 15.50 -11.38 36.55
CA VAL A 428 16.59 -10.94 35.64
C VAL A 428 16.40 -9.45 35.32
N SER A 429 17.34 -8.61 35.77
CA SER A 429 17.56 -7.28 35.20
C SER A 429 18.30 -7.40 33.86
N PRO A 430 18.03 -6.52 32.89
CA PRO A 430 19.15 -6.00 32.10
C PRO A 430 18.92 -4.54 31.68
N TRP A 431 19.16 -3.60 32.59
CA TRP A 431 19.60 -2.26 32.19
C TRP A 431 21.12 -2.31 32.07
N GLY A 432 21.58 -2.95 30.99
CA GLY A 432 22.98 -3.00 30.59
C GLY A 432 23.13 -2.28 29.27
N LEU A 433 23.50 -1.00 29.34
CA LEU A 433 24.05 -0.24 28.22
C LEU A 433 25.39 -0.87 27.79
N PRO A 434 25.61 -1.19 26.51
CA PRO A 434 26.95 -1.18 25.97
C PRO A 434 27.22 0.21 25.42
N GLY A 435 28.10 0.95 26.12
CA GLY A 435 28.84 2.05 25.52
C GLY A 435 29.71 1.51 24.39
N GLY A 436 29.50 2.04 23.18
CA GLY A 436 30.36 1.87 22.02
C GLY A 436 30.75 3.26 21.48
N PRO A 437 31.96 3.40 20.91
CA PRO A 437 32.65 4.67 20.78
C PRO A 437 32.03 5.58 19.73
N GLY A 438 32.01 6.87 20.05
CA GLY A 438 31.59 7.93 19.15
C GLY A 438 32.45 7.98 17.89
N LEU A 439 31.79 7.87 16.74
CA LEU A 439 32.22 8.48 15.51
C LEU A 439 31.34 9.70 15.27
N ALA A 440 31.98 10.86 15.36
CA ALA A 440 31.38 12.14 15.05
C ALA A 440 31.01 12.20 13.56
N CYS A 441 29.72 12.22 13.24
CA CYS A 441 29.24 12.70 11.94
C CYS A 441 28.53 14.03 12.16
N ARG A 442 29.28 15.10 11.87
CA ARG A 442 28.81 16.47 11.78
C ARG A 442 27.91 16.58 10.54
N GLY A 443 26.67 17.03 10.73
CA GLY A 443 25.79 17.39 9.63
C GLY A 443 26.23 18.70 8.95
N ALA A 444 26.15 18.70 7.62
CA ALA A 444 25.90 19.82 6.71
C ALA A 444 25.99 19.19 5.31
N ALA A 445 24.91 18.97 4.58
CA ALA A 445 24.07 19.95 3.88
C ALA A 445 24.15 19.59 2.39
N GLU A 446 23.04 19.81 1.69
CA GLU A 446 22.93 19.80 0.22
C GLU A 446 22.80 18.44 -0.47
N SER A 447 21.54 18.07 -0.69
CA SER A 447 21.09 17.19 -1.75
C SER A 447 21.51 17.70 -3.14
N PRO A 448 22.04 16.83 -4.02
CA PRO A 448 21.95 17.03 -5.44
C PRO A 448 21.33 15.78 -6.08
N TRP A 449 20.01 15.62 -5.97
CA TRP A 449 19.29 14.75 -6.91
C TRP A 449 19.16 15.51 -8.24
N ARG A 450 20.27 15.63 -8.97
CA ARG A 450 20.25 15.83 -10.43
C ARG A 450 20.53 14.48 -11.05
N ALA A 451 19.57 14.00 -11.83
CA ALA A 451 19.74 12.85 -12.70
C ALA A 451 20.94 13.08 -13.65
N PRO A 452 21.83 12.09 -13.81
CA PRO A 452 22.73 12.08 -14.95
C PRO A 452 21.92 11.66 -16.18
N THR A 453 21.59 12.62 -17.05
CA THR A 453 21.45 12.35 -18.49
C THR A 453 22.83 11.99 -19.03
N ALA A 454 23.26 10.76 -18.79
CA ALA A 454 24.37 10.17 -19.51
C ALA A 454 23.82 9.64 -20.83
N ALA A 455 24.34 10.22 -21.91
CA ALA A 455 24.15 9.79 -23.27
C ALA A 455 24.46 8.30 -23.42
N PHE A 456 23.55 7.58 -24.07
CA PHE A 456 23.84 6.30 -24.69
C PHE A 456 24.71 6.59 -25.91
N GLU A 457 26.02 6.74 -25.71
CA GLU A 457 26.98 6.68 -26.81
C GLU A 457 27.07 5.22 -27.27
N ALA A 458 26.63 5.00 -28.50
CA ALA A 458 26.74 3.73 -29.18
C ALA A 458 28.22 3.28 -29.28
N PRO A 459 28.51 1.98 -29.20
CA PRO A 459 29.87 1.49 -29.39
C PRO A 459 30.36 1.81 -30.82
N PRO A 460 31.63 2.21 -31.00
CA PRO A 460 32.20 2.41 -32.33
C PRO A 460 32.23 1.08 -33.08
N GLU A 461 31.70 1.09 -34.30
CA GLU A 461 31.75 -0.05 -35.22
C GLU A 461 33.20 -0.53 -35.45
N PRO A 462 33.44 -1.84 -35.57
CA PRO A 462 34.74 -2.33 -35.96
C PRO A 462 35.05 -1.91 -37.40
N CYS A 463 36.12 -1.11 -37.57
CA CYS A 463 36.70 -0.77 -38.86
C CYS A 463 37.05 -2.04 -39.64
N VAL A 464 36.27 -2.30 -40.69
CA VAL A 464 36.59 -3.30 -41.71
C VAL A 464 37.71 -2.72 -42.61
N PRO A 465 38.85 -3.42 -42.80
CA PRO A 465 39.85 -2.97 -43.75
C PRO A 465 39.34 -3.18 -45.18
N VAL A 466 39.00 -2.08 -45.84
CA VAL A 466 38.81 -2.03 -47.30
C VAL A 466 40.16 -2.26 -47.95
N SER A 467 40.39 -3.50 -48.40
CA SER A 467 41.43 -3.83 -49.36
C SER A 467 41.02 -5.07 -50.14
N GLN A 468 40.48 -4.85 -51.35
CA GLN A 468 40.58 -5.71 -52.55
C GLN A 468 39.63 -5.12 -53.61
N ARG A 469 40.11 -4.22 -54.47
CA ARG A 469 40.70 -4.54 -55.78
C ARG A 469 39.76 -5.41 -56.63
N GLN A 470 38.82 -4.73 -57.29
CA GLN A 470 38.04 -5.29 -58.40
C GLN A 470 38.99 -5.70 -59.53
N LEU A 471 39.07 -7.01 -59.78
CA LEU A 471 39.43 -7.54 -61.09
C LEU A 471 38.19 -8.22 -61.66
N ARG A 472 37.72 -7.68 -62.80
CA ARG A 472 36.77 -8.34 -63.70
C ARG A 472 37.30 -9.71 -64.11
N PRO A 473 36.39 -10.66 -64.40
CA PRO A 473 36.44 -11.20 -65.75
C PRO A 473 35.07 -11.22 -66.44
N THR A 474 35.15 -10.93 -67.72
CA THR A 474 34.18 -11.19 -68.79
C THR A 474 34.01 -12.70 -69.04
N GLY A 475 32.79 -13.12 -69.37
CA GLY A 475 32.47 -14.44 -69.95
C GLY A 475 31.04 -14.85 -69.64
N ALA A 476 30.02 -14.47 -70.41
CA ALA A 476 29.56 -15.17 -71.61
C ALA A 476 29.58 -16.71 -71.49
N SER A 477 28.42 -17.33 -71.24
CA SER A 477 28.06 -18.61 -71.85
C SER A 477 26.55 -18.85 -71.80
N ALA A 478 26.06 -19.40 -72.89
CA ALA A 478 24.67 -19.47 -73.30
C ALA A 478 23.85 -20.54 -72.55
N ALA A 479 22.57 -20.23 -72.34
CA ALA A 479 21.55 -21.20 -71.96
C ALA A 479 21.10 -22.02 -73.20
N PRO A 480 20.94 -23.35 -73.12
CA PRO A 480 20.18 -24.08 -74.11
C PRO A 480 18.70 -24.12 -73.71
N GLN A 481 17.86 -23.78 -74.68
CA GLN A 481 16.42 -24.00 -74.69
C GLN A 481 16.16 -25.51 -74.70
N THR A 482 15.43 -26.02 -73.72
CA THR A 482 14.84 -27.37 -73.79
C THR A 482 13.51 -27.30 -74.53
N GLY A 483 13.54 -27.85 -75.74
CA GLY A 483 12.39 -28.01 -76.62
C GLY A 483 11.47 -29.16 -76.21
N VAL A 484 10.19 -28.88 -76.46
CA VAL A 484 9.10 -29.74 -76.92
C VAL A 484 9.51 -31.16 -77.36
N ALA A 485 8.85 -32.18 -76.80
CA ALA A 485 8.60 -33.45 -77.48
C ALA A 485 7.16 -33.90 -77.25
N ARG A 486 6.46 -34.03 -78.38
CA ARG A 486 5.10 -34.53 -78.59
C ARG A 486 5.27 -35.83 -79.40
N GLY A 487 4.46 -36.85 -79.12
CA GLY A 487 4.35 -38.10 -79.91
C GLY A 487 3.93 -39.25 -78.98
N GLU A 488 2.67 -39.70 -78.97
CA GLU A 488 1.99 -40.54 -79.97
C GLU A 488 2.78 -41.82 -80.33
N SER A 489 2.40 -42.94 -79.70
CA SER A 489 2.05 -44.22 -80.32
C SER A 489 1.27 -45.06 -79.32
#